data_AF-A0AA37N1W4-F1
#
_entry.id   AF-A0AA37N1W4-F1
#
_cell.length_a   1.000
_cell.length_b   1.000
_cell.length_c   1.000
_cell.angle_alpha   90.00
_cell.angle_beta   90.00
_cell.angle_gamma   90.00
#
_symmetry.space_group_name_H-M   'P 1'
#
loop_
_entity.id
_entity.type
_entity.pdbx_description
1 polymer ?
#
loop_
_entity_poly.entity_id
_entity_poly.type
_entity_poly.pdbx_seq_one_letter_code
_entity_poly.pdbx_strand_id
1 'polypeptide(L)'
;MDAAEVKKKVDRLAELDRQMAAVKGEMETIKAWFEKQATDDLRDTKSKTVEYWGSENSKVVVGNSETVKPISMTMVKKLLGDVFKDFVKEDVSYNMSAPAKRLFSMMYMGNFTEGSLDATISAITKDEKIQRTLKKKLKGKYEKDTETLMKLVGLSEQEASDWAYLASEVINWEWMLQILKAAEWGGTPQEAVEVIRAAIFVDEGIKVTVESEK
;
A
#
# COMPACT_ATOMS: atom_id res chain seq x y z
N MET A 1 -13.05 28.63 0.74
CA MET A 1 -13.77 27.65 -0.09
C MET A 1 -15.16 27.49 0.51
N ASP A 2 -16.21 27.57 -0.31
CA ASP A 2 -17.58 27.44 0.17
C ASP A 2 -17.85 25.98 0.60
N ALA A 3 -18.29 25.79 1.85
CA ALA A 3 -18.61 24.46 2.39
C ALA A 3 -19.69 23.74 1.56
N ALA A 4 -20.58 24.49 0.91
CA ALA A 4 -21.58 23.92 0.01
C ALA A 4 -20.97 23.39 -1.29
N GLU A 5 -19.92 24.02 -1.81
CA GLU A 5 -19.21 23.55 -3.00
C GLU A 5 -18.45 22.25 -2.71
N VAL A 6 -17.79 22.17 -1.56
CA VAL A 6 -17.08 20.95 -1.12
C VAL A 6 -18.03 19.76 -1.07
N LYS A 7 -19.19 19.91 -0.41
CA LYS A 7 -20.20 18.85 -0.32
C LYS A 7 -20.66 18.37 -1.70
N LYS A 8 -20.99 19.30 -2.61
CA LYS A 8 -21.39 18.95 -3.99
C LYS A 8 -20.31 18.17 -4.74
N LYS A 9 -19.03 18.52 -4.54
CA LYS A 9 -17.90 17.81 -5.19
C LYS A 9 -17.71 16.42 -4.60
N VAL A 10 -17.81 16.26 -3.27
CA VAL A 10 -17.77 14.96 -2.60
C VAL A 10 -18.89 14.05 -3.10
N ASP A 11 -20.15 14.54 -3.08
CA ASP A 11 -21.31 13.78 -3.52
C ASP A 11 -21.19 13.35 -4.99
N ARG A 12 -20.73 14.26 -5.85
CA ARG A 12 -20.55 13.95 -7.28
C ARG A 12 -19.44 12.93 -7.50
N LEU A 13 -18.33 13.02 -6.76
CA LEU A 13 -17.23 12.07 -6.89
C LEU A 13 -17.65 10.68 -6.41
N ALA A 14 -18.38 10.58 -5.30
CA ALA A 14 -18.92 9.30 -4.82
C ALA A 14 -19.92 8.69 -5.81
N GLU A 15 -20.78 9.50 -6.41
CA GLU A 15 -21.69 9.03 -7.45
C GLU A 15 -20.95 8.51 -8.69
N LEU A 16 -19.92 9.23 -9.15
CA LEU A 16 -19.11 8.79 -10.30
C LEU A 16 -18.39 7.46 -10.02
N ASP A 17 -17.91 7.25 -8.80
CA ASP A 17 -17.26 6.00 -8.41
C ASP A 17 -18.24 4.80 -8.45
N ARG A 18 -19.47 5.00 -7.95
CA ARG A 18 -20.54 3.99 -8.06
C ARG A 18 -20.91 3.68 -9.50
N GLN A 19 -21.04 4.71 -10.35
CA GLN A 19 -21.32 4.54 -11.78
C GLN A 19 -20.20 3.76 -12.48
N MET A 20 -18.94 4.10 -12.21
CA MET A 20 -17.79 3.38 -12.74
C MET A 20 -17.80 1.90 -12.32
N ALA A 21 -18.11 1.60 -11.06
CA ALA A 21 -18.20 0.24 -10.58
C ALA A 21 -19.32 -0.55 -11.27
N ALA A 22 -20.49 0.05 -11.46
CA ALA A 22 -21.63 -0.57 -12.16
C ALA A 22 -21.31 -0.85 -13.64
N VAL A 23 -20.80 0.15 -14.36
CA VAL A 23 -20.39 0.01 -15.77
C VAL A 23 -19.32 -1.06 -15.92
N LYS A 24 -18.32 -1.10 -15.03
CA LYS A 24 -17.29 -2.14 -15.04
C LYS A 24 -17.91 -3.53 -14.82
N GLY A 25 -18.86 -3.66 -13.89
CA GLY A 25 -19.57 -4.93 -13.67
C GLY A 25 -20.36 -5.41 -14.89
N GLU A 26 -21.04 -4.49 -15.58
CA GLU A 26 -21.74 -4.78 -16.84
C GLU A 26 -20.77 -5.21 -17.94
N MET A 27 -19.66 -4.48 -18.12
CA MET A 27 -18.62 -4.83 -19.09
C MET A 27 -18.06 -6.24 -18.87
N GLU A 28 -17.75 -6.61 -17.62
CA GLU A 28 -17.25 -7.94 -17.29
C GLU A 28 -18.31 -9.03 -17.54
N THR A 29 -19.60 -8.74 -17.29
CA THR A 29 -20.70 -9.66 -17.60
C THR A 29 -20.80 -9.93 -19.11
N ILE A 30 -20.71 -8.88 -19.93
CA ILE A 30 -20.74 -9.00 -21.40
C ILE A 30 -19.51 -9.76 -21.92
N LYS A 31 -18.32 -9.48 -21.40
CA LYS A 31 -17.10 -10.22 -21.76
C LYS A 31 -17.24 -11.71 -21.45
N ALA A 32 -17.70 -12.06 -20.25
CA ALA A 32 -17.92 -13.45 -19.85
C ALA A 32 -18.94 -14.16 -20.76
N TRP A 33 -19.96 -13.44 -21.25
CA TRP A 33 -20.89 -13.98 -22.23
C TRP A 33 -20.20 -14.31 -23.57
N PHE A 34 -19.36 -13.39 -24.09
CA PHE A 34 -18.59 -13.63 -25.32
C PHE A 34 -17.55 -14.74 -25.15
N GLU A 35 -16.90 -14.87 -23.99
CA GLU A 35 -15.97 -15.98 -23.70
C GLU A 35 -16.67 -17.34 -23.78
N LYS A 36 -17.90 -17.44 -23.22
CA LYS A 36 -18.71 -18.65 -23.31
C LYS A 36 -19.12 -18.95 -24.75
N GLN A 37 -19.62 -17.95 -25.48
CA GLN A 37 -20.01 -18.10 -26.89
C GLN A 37 -18.82 -18.53 -27.76
N ALA A 38 -17.66 -17.89 -27.58
CA ALA A 38 -16.45 -18.24 -28.31
C ALA A 38 -15.93 -19.64 -28.00
N THR A 39 -16.14 -20.13 -26.77
CA THR A 39 -15.77 -21.51 -26.41
C THR A 39 -16.53 -22.52 -27.27
N ASP A 40 -17.83 -22.29 -27.49
CA ASP A 40 -18.66 -23.13 -28.34
C ASP A 40 -18.33 -22.95 -29.82
N ASP A 41 -18.13 -21.70 -30.29
CA ASP A 41 -17.84 -21.39 -31.70
C ASP A 41 -16.45 -21.85 -32.16
N LEU A 42 -15.46 -21.88 -31.25
CA LEU A 42 -14.13 -22.39 -31.53
C LEU A 42 -14.05 -23.91 -31.35
N ARG A 43 -15.05 -24.55 -30.73
CA ARG A 43 -15.10 -25.99 -30.52
C ARG A 43 -15.10 -26.71 -31.87
N ASP A 44 -14.20 -27.67 -32.02
CA ASP A 44 -14.03 -28.46 -33.25
C ASP A 44 -13.56 -27.65 -34.47
N THR A 45 -13.06 -26.42 -34.28
CA THR A 45 -12.43 -25.61 -35.33
C THR A 45 -10.89 -25.67 -35.24
N LYS A 46 -10.21 -25.34 -36.34
CA LYS A 46 -8.75 -25.10 -36.35
C LYS A 46 -8.37 -23.65 -36.04
N SER A 47 -9.36 -22.77 -35.87
CA SER A 47 -9.16 -21.34 -35.60
C SER A 47 -8.84 -21.13 -34.13
N LYS A 48 -7.94 -20.19 -33.82
CA LYS A 48 -7.65 -19.79 -32.43
C LYS A 48 -8.39 -18.52 -32.01
N THR A 49 -9.10 -17.87 -32.92
CA THR A 49 -9.78 -16.59 -32.70
C THR A 49 -11.13 -16.57 -33.41
N VAL A 50 -12.11 -15.91 -32.80
CA VAL A 50 -13.42 -15.60 -33.39
C VAL A 50 -13.69 -14.11 -33.25
N GLU A 51 -14.37 -13.53 -34.24
CA GLU A 51 -14.74 -12.12 -34.28
C GLU A 51 -16.26 -11.97 -34.31
N TYR A 52 -16.80 -11.11 -33.45
CA TYR A 52 -18.22 -10.74 -33.41
C TYR A 52 -18.37 -9.27 -33.77
N TRP A 53 -19.10 -8.98 -34.85
CA TRP A 53 -19.30 -7.62 -35.36
C TRP A 53 -20.60 -7.02 -34.86
N GLY A 54 -20.53 -5.77 -34.40
CA GLY A 54 -21.68 -4.93 -34.11
C GLY A 54 -22.14 -4.12 -35.32
N SER A 55 -23.23 -3.37 -35.15
CA SER A 55 -23.84 -2.56 -36.21
C SER A 55 -23.09 -1.27 -36.54
N GLU A 56 -22.21 -0.80 -35.64
CA GLU A 56 -21.52 0.49 -35.75
C GLU A 56 -20.01 0.32 -35.99
N ASN A 57 -19.62 -0.67 -36.81
CA ASN A 57 -18.22 -0.97 -37.15
C ASN A 57 -17.32 -1.29 -35.93
N SER A 58 -17.93 -1.70 -34.81
CA SER A 58 -17.24 -2.23 -33.64
C SER A 58 -17.17 -3.76 -33.72
N LYS A 59 -16.10 -4.36 -33.18
CA LYS A 59 -16.00 -5.82 -33.06
C LYS A 59 -15.41 -6.26 -31.73
N VAL A 60 -15.86 -7.42 -31.26
CA VAL A 60 -15.26 -8.16 -30.16
C VAL A 60 -14.42 -9.29 -30.76
N VAL A 61 -13.15 -9.37 -30.37
CA VAL A 61 -12.25 -10.46 -30.78
C VAL A 61 -11.97 -11.31 -29.56
N VAL A 62 -12.36 -12.59 -29.62
CA VAL A 62 -12.04 -13.56 -28.57
C VAL A 62 -11.02 -14.53 -29.12
N GLY A 63 -9.92 -14.73 -28.40
CA GLY A 63 -8.82 -15.58 -28.83
C GLY A 63 -8.39 -16.54 -27.73
N ASN A 64 -8.13 -17.79 -28.11
CA ASN A 64 -7.50 -18.78 -27.23
C ASN A 64 -6.04 -18.38 -27.01
N SER A 65 -5.72 -17.96 -25.79
CA SER A 65 -4.34 -17.79 -25.35
C SER A 65 -3.84 -19.07 -24.71
N GLU A 66 -2.75 -19.64 -25.20
CA GLU A 66 -2.03 -20.70 -24.52
C GLU A 66 -1.04 -20.06 -23.54
N THR A 67 -1.32 -20.15 -22.24
CA THR A 67 -0.35 -19.74 -21.22
C THR A 67 0.46 -20.94 -20.76
N VAL A 68 1.76 -20.91 -20.98
CA VAL A 68 2.66 -21.94 -20.45
C VAL A 68 3.03 -21.57 -19.01
N LYS A 69 2.54 -22.34 -18.04
CA LYS A 69 2.97 -22.27 -16.64
C LYS A 69 3.81 -23.50 -16.31
N PRO A 70 5.06 -23.34 -15.86
CA PRO A 70 5.90 -24.48 -15.51
C PRO A 70 5.37 -25.17 -14.24
N ILE A 71 5.15 -26.48 -14.31
CA ILE A 71 4.85 -27.28 -13.11
C ILE A 71 6.12 -27.47 -12.27
N SER A 72 7.27 -27.64 -12.92
CA SER A 72 8.59 -27.72 -12.27
C SER A 72 9.65 -27.06 -13.14
N MET A 73 10.17 -25.93 -12.67
CA MET A 73 11.24 -25.25 -13.38
C MET A 73 12.54 -26.05 -13.38
N THR A 74 12.75 -26.91 -12.38
CA THR A 74 13.89 -27.85 -12.33
C THR A 74 13.82 -28.87 -13.47
N MET A 75 12.64 -29.41 -13.78
CA MET A 75 12.48 -30.33 -14.90
C MET A 75 12.68 -29.63 -16.24
N VAL A 76 12.16 -28.41 -16.39
CA VAL A 76 12.39 -27.58 -17.59
C VAL A 76 13.89 -27.29 -17.75
N LYS A 77 14.59 -26.92 -16.68
CA LYS A 77 16.04 -26.70 -16.67
C LYS A 77 16.82 -27.95 -17.05
N LYS A 78 16.42 -29.13 -16.53
CA LYS A 78 17.03 -30.42 -16.91
C LYS A 78 16.76 -30.79 -18.37
N LEU A 79 15.55 -30.50 -18.88
CA LEU A 79 15.16 -30.79 -20.26
C LEU A 79 15.91 -29.92 -21.26
N LEU A 80 16.00 -28.61 -20.99
CA LEU A 80 16.63 -27.65 -21.90
C LEU A 80 18.17 -27.65 -21.80
N GLY A 81 18.74 -28.11 -20.67
CA GLY A 81 20.19 -28.23 -20.52
C GLY A 81 20.91 -26.90 -20.79
N ASP A 82 21.93 -26.95 -21.65
CA ASP A 82 22.81 -25.81 -21.93
C ASP A 82 22.11 -24.63 -22.61
N VAL A 83 21.04 -24.88 -23.39
CA VAL A 83 20.27 -23.82 -24.06
C VAL A 83 19.21 -23.18 -23.14
N PHE A 84 19.07 -23.62 -21.88
CA PHE A 84 18.06 -23.07 -20.95
C PHE A 84 18.09 -21.54 -20.88
N LYS A 85 19.29 -20.94 -20.85
CA LYS A 85 19.47 -19.48 -20.77
C LYS A 85 19.04 -18.74 -22.05
N ASP A 86 18.98 -19.43 -23.18
CA ASP A 86 18.53 -18.86 -24.45
C ASP A 86 17.00 -18.74 -24.50
N PHE A 87 16.29 -19.61 -23.76
CA PHE A 87 14.82 -19.69 -23.74
C PHE A 87 14.18 -19.14 -22.46
N VAL A 88 14.93 -19.07 -21.35
CA VAL A 88 14.42 -18.65 -20.05
C VAL A 88 15.24 -17.47 -19.53
N LYS A 89 14.57 -16.33 -19.39
CA LYS A 89 15.11 -15.15 -18.74
C LYS A 89 14.86 -15.23 -17.23
N GLU A 90 15.93 -15.17 -16.45
CA GLU A 90 15.86 -15.10 -14.99
C GLU A 90 15.82 -13.62 -14.57
N ASP A 91 14.61 -13.08 -14.39
CA ASP A 91 14.43 -11.73 -13.86
C ASP A 91 14.43 -11.76 -12.32
N VAL A 92 15.40 -11.10 -11.70
CA VAL A 92 15.40 -10.86 -10.25
C VAL A 92 14.66 -9.55 -9.98
N SER A 93 13.45 -9.65 -9.46
CA SER A 93 12.67 -8.48 -9.03
C SER A 93 12.66 -8.37 -7.51
N TYR A 94 12.93 -7.18 -6.98
CA TYR A 94 12.78 -6.88 -5.56
C TYR A 94 11.48 -6.11 -5.32
N ASN A 95 10.64 -6.64 -4.43
CA ASN A 95 9.43 -5.96 -3.98
C ASN A 95 9.58 -5.61 -2.50
N MET A 96 9.53 -4.32 -2.18
CA MET A 96 9.56 -3.88 -0.78
C MET A 96 8.19 -4.11 -0.13
N SER A 97 8.21 -4.71 1.06
CA SER A 97 7.02 -4.86 1.90
C SER A 97 6.51 -3.50 2.37
N ALA A 98 5.22 -3.41 2.72
CA ALA A 98 4.65 -2.16 3.26
C ALA A 98 5.40 -1.64 4.51
N PRO A 99 5.82 -2.49 5.47
CA PRO A 99 6.69 -2.05 6.57
C PRO A 99 8.03 -1.47 6.12
N ALA A 100 8.70 -2.09 5.14
CA ALA A 100 9.97 -1.59 4.62
C ALA A 100 9.80 -0.21 3.95
N LYS A 101 8.77 -0.04 3.12
CA LYS A 101 8.44 1.25 2.51
C LYS A 101 8.20 2.34 3.56
N ARG A 102 7.42 2.02 4.61
CA ARG A 102 7.16 2.95 5.72
C ARG A 102 8.45 3.34 6.44
N LEU A 103 9.29 2.35 6.77
CA LEU A 103 10.57 2.60 7.45
C LEU A 103 11.46 3.52 6.63
N PHE A 104 11.69 3.19 5.35
CA PHE A 104 12.57 3.98 4.50
C PHE A 104 12.01 5.37 4.21
N SER A 105 10.69 5.50 4.03
CA SER A 105 10.06 6.83 3.87
C SER A 105 10.26 7.69 5.12
N MET A 106 10.07 7.11 6.31
CA MET A 106 10.29 7.81 7.57
C MET A 106 11.76 8.25 7.73
N MET A 107 12.71 7.37 7.42
CA MET A 107 14.14 7.69 7.47
C MET A 107 14.52 8.77 6.43
N TYR A 108 13.99 8.65 5.21
CA TYR A 108 14.24 9.60 4.13
C TYR A 108 13.74 11.00 4.50
N MET A 109 12.49 11.11 4.96
CA MET A 109 11.85 12.37 5.34
C MET A 109 12.39 12.97 6.63
N GLY A 110 12.98 12.16 7.50
CA GLY A 110 13.40 12.62 8.83
C GLY A 110 12.24 12.72 9.82
N ASN A 111 11.18 11.92 9.65
CA ASN A 111 9.96 11.97 10.47
C ASN A 111 10.16 11.22 11.80
N PHE A 112 11.19 11.59 12.55
CA PHE A 112 11.59 10.97 13.81
C PHE A 112 12.36 11.97 14.67
N THR A 113 12.26 11.79 15.98
CA THR A 113 12.94 12.62 16.98
C THR A 113 13.59 11.71 18.00
N GLU A 114 14.87 11.97 18.30
CA GLU A 114 15.62 11.18 19.26
C GLU A 114 14.97 11.25 20.66
N GLY A 115 14.73 10.08 21.25
CA GLY A 115 14.11 9.98 22.57
C GLY A 115 13.57 8.59 22.85
N SER A 116 12.74 8.51 23.89
CA SER A 116 11.99 7.29 24.19
C SER A 116 10.52 7.59 24.49
N LEU A 117 9.65 6.65 24.15
CA LEU A 117 8.23 6.78 24.44
C LEU A 117 8.00 6.86 25.95
N ASP A 118 8.82 6.16 26.74
CA ASP A 118 8.77 6.19 28.21
C ASP A 118 9.09 7.58 28.77
N ALA A 119 10.12 8.27 28.25
CA ALA A 119 10.44 9.63 28.67
C ALA A 119 9.34 10.62 28.27
N THR A 120 8.80 10.47 27.06
CA THR A 120 7.68 11.29 26.55
C THR A 120 6.44 11.15 27.44
N ILE A 121 6.06 9.92 27.78
CA ILE A 121 4.94 9.61 28.68
C ILE A 121 5.17 10.19 30.09
N SER A 122 6.41 10.13 30.58
CA SER A 122 6.78 10.67 31.89
C SER A 122 6.77 12.20 31.96
N ALA A 123 6.87 12.87 30.81
CA ALA A 123 6.70 14.31 30.68
C ALA A 123 5.22 14.71 30.65
N ILE A 124 4.35 13.87 30.05
CA ILE A 124 2.90 14.09 29.98
C ILE A 124 2.22 13.97 31.35
N THR A 125 2.58 12.96 32.15
CA THR A 125 1.94 12.72 33.44
C THR A 125 2.86 12.03 34.43
N LYS A 126 2.65 12.27 35.73
CA LYS A 126 3.33 11.58 36.84
C LYS A 126 2.54 10.39 37.41
N ASP A 127 1.30 10.17 36.96
CA ASP A 127 0.47 9.04 37.39
C ASP A 127 0.94 7.74 36.71
N GLU A 128 1.57 6.85 37.48
CA GLU A 128 2.09 5.57 36.97
C GLU A 128 1.04 4.67 36.31
N LYS A 129 -0.21 4.71 36.78
CA LYS A 129 -1.30 3.89 36.21
C LYS A 129 -1.70 4.41 34.84
N ILE A 130 -1.76 5.74 34.69
CA ILE A 130 -1.98 6.38 33.39
C ILE A 130 -0.80 6.12 32.46
N GLN A 131 0.45 6.27 32.94
CA GLN A 131 1.65 5.99 32.13
C GLN A 131 1.65 4.57 31.54
N ARG A 132 1.36 3.55 32.35
CA ARG A 132 1.24 2.15 31.88
C ARG A 132 0.15 1.97 30.82
N THR A 133 -0.93 2.73 30.92
CA THR A 133 -2.03 2.70 29.96
C THR A 133 -1.64 3.39 28.65
N LEU A 134 -1.00 4.56 28.73
CA LEU A 134 -0.49 5.30 27.57
C LEU A 134 0.54 4.48 26.79
N LYS A 135 1.50 3.83 27.47
CA LYS A 135 2.50 2.97 26.81
C LYS A 135 1.88 1.87 25.95
N LYS A 136 0.72 1.36 26.37
CA LYS A 136 -0.03 0.35 25.61
C LYS A 136 -0.83 0.94 24.45
N LYS A 137 -1.34 2.17 24.59
CA LYS A 137 -2.28 2.78 23.64
C LYS A 137 -1.63 3.69 22.60
N LEU A 138 -0.58 4.42 22.96
CA LEU A 138 0.16 5.26 22.01
C LEU A 138 0.89 4.37 21.02
N LYS A 139 0.61 4.57 19.73
CA LYS A 139 1.14 3.75 18.62
C LYS A 139 1.70 4.56 17.45
N GLY A 140 1.86 5.87 17.64
CA GLY A 140 2.25 6.80 16.58
C GLY A 140 1.12 6.96 15.56
N LYS A 141 -0.12 7.00 16.05
CA LYS A 141 -1.34 7.20 15.25
C LYS A 141 -1.93 8.54 15.66
N TYR A 142 -1.49 9.61 15.02
CA TYR A 142 -1.72 11.00 15.43
C TYR A 142 -3.15 11.27 15.94
N GLU A 143 -4.18 10.96 15.16
CA GLU A 143 -5.58 11.25 15.53
C GLU A 143 -6.01 10.41 16.75
N LYS A 144 -5.72 9.10 16.75
CA LYS A 144 -6.09 8.18 17.84
C LYS A 144 -5.31 8.46 19.13
N ASP A 145 -4.05 8.83 18.99
CA ASP A 145 -3.16 9.16 20.10
C ASP A 145 -3.59 10.49 20.72
N THR A 146 -3.96 11.49 19.91
CA THR A 146 -4.56 12.77 20.36
C THR A 146 -5.83 12.52 21.17
N GLU A 147 -6.79 11.77 20.62
CA GLU A 147 -8.01 11.40 21.34
C GLU A 147 -7.73 10.67 22.65
N THR A 148 -6.74 9.76 22.65
CA THR A 148 -6.36 8.98 23.82
C THR A 148 -5.84 9.89 24.92
N LEU A 149 -5.00 10.87 24.57
CA LEU A 149 -4.42 11.82 25.50
C LEU A 149 -5.49 12.75 26.10
N MET A 150 -6.42 13.25 25.28
CA MET A 150 -7.57 14.02 25.76
C MET A 150 -8.42 13.21 26.75
N LYS A 151 -8.79 11.97 26.40
CA LYS A 151 -9.69 11.14 27.20
C LYS A 151 -9.07 10.60 28.48
N LEU A 152 -7.78 10.26 28.48
CA LEU A 152 -7.12 9.60 29.62
C LEU A 152 -6.35 10.54 30.53
N VAL A 153 -5.80 11.62 29.98
CA VAL A 153 -5.00 12.61 30.73
C VAL A 153 -5.82 13.87 31.00
N GLY A 154 -6.80 14.19 30.16
CA GLY A 154 -7.60 15.42 30.26
C GLY A 154 -6.91 16.63 29.64
N LEU A 155 -5.95 16.42 28.73
CA LEU A 155 -5.29 17.51 28.00
C LEU A 155 -6.26 18.23 27.07
N SER A 156 -5.98 19.51 26.81
CA SER A 156 -6.63 20.23 25.72
C SER A 156 -6.32 19.58 24.37
N GLU A 157 -7.15 19.84 23.35
CA GLU A 157 -6.92 19.32 22.00
C GLU A 157 -5.55 19.73 21.45
N GLN A 158 -5.16 20.99 21.65
CA GLN A 158 -3.86 21.49 21.22
C GLN A 158 -2.71 20.73 21.87
N GLU A 159 -2.68 20.68 23.20
CA GLU A 159 -1.61 19.98 23.93
C GLU A 159 -1.58 18.48 23.60
N ALA A 160 -2.74 17.84 23.52
CA ALA A 160 -2.83 16.44 23.15
C ALA A 160 -2.27 16.18 21.75
N SER A 161 -2.53 17.09 20.80
CA SER A 161 -2.04 16.99 19.43
C SER A 161 -0.52 17.15 19.35
N ASP A 162 0.05 18.09 20.10
CA ASP A 162 1.50 18.32 20.15
C ASP A 162 2.23 17.10 20.75
N TRP A 163 1.69 16.54 21.83
CA TRP A 163 2.22 15.32 22.44
C TRP A 163 2.04 14.08 21.55
N ALA A 164 0.94 13.96 20.81
CA ALA A 164 0.71 12.87 19.86
C ALA A 164 1.70 12.94 18.69
N TYR A 165 2.01 14.14 18.20
CA TYR A 165 3.03 14.36 17.18
C TYR A 165 4.41 13.89 17.68
N LEU A 166 4.85 14.38 18.84
CA LEU A 166 6.13 13.99 19.43
C LEU A 166 6.20 12.49 19.71
N ALA A 167 5.13 11.89 20.24
CA ALA A 167 5.07 10.46 20.49
C ALA A 167 5.22 9.65 19.18
N SER A 168 4.63 10.11 18.08
CA SER A 168 4.79 9.48 16.76
C SER A 168 6.25 9.50 16.29
N GLU A 169 6.92 10.65 16.40
CA GLU A 169 8.32 10.79 15.98
C GLU A 169 9.28 9.96 16.84
N VAL A 170 9.06 9.93 18.16
CA VAL A 170 9.89 9.14 19.07
C VAL A 170 9.66 7.63 18.89
N ILE A 171 8.43 7.20 18.62
CA ILE A 171 8.14 5.80 18.27
C ILE A 171 8.84 5.41 16.96
N ASN A 172 8.87 6.32 15.98
CA ASN A 172 9.59 6.08 14.73
C ASN A 172 11.11 5.96 14.97
N TRP A 173 11.67 6.79 15.85
CA TRP A 173 13.07 6.69 16.27
C TRP A 173 13.38 5.34 16.94
N GLU A 174 12.60 4.94 17.94
CA GLU A 174 12.77 3.65 18.61
C GLU A 174 12.64 2.47 17.64
N TRP A 175 11.69 2.56 16.69
CA TRP A 175 11.52 1.55 15.66
C TRP A 175 12.72 1.45 14.73
N MET A 176 13.27 2.59 14.28
CA MET A 176 14.49 2.62 13.47
C MET A 176 15.66 1.95 14.21
N LEU A 177 15.89 2.29 15.48
CA LEU A 177 16.96 1.69 16.27
C LEU A 177 16.81 0.17 16.41
N GLN A 178 15.58 -0.33 16.58
CA GLN A 178 15.32 -1.77 16.62
C GLN A 178 15.69 -2.45 15.30
N ILE A 179 15.37 -1.83 14.16
CA ILE A 179 15.71 -2.38 12.84
C ILE A 179 17.22 -2.34 12.61
N LEU A 180 17.90 -1.23 12.90
CA LEU A 180 19.35 -1.12 12.76
C LEU A 180 20.08 -2.16 13.62
N LYS A 181 19.60 -2.37 14.85
CA LYS A 181 20.11 -3.43 15.73
C LYS A 181 19.89 -4.83 15.15
N ALA A 182 18.69 -5.11 14.64
CA ALA A 182 18.37 -6.40 14.03
C ALA A 182 19.16 -6.66 12.72
N ALA A 183 19.56 -5.59 12.04
CA ALA A 183 20.41 -5.63 10.85
C ALA A 183 21.92 -5.65 11.17
N GLU A 184 22.29 -5.71 12.46
CA GLU A 184 23.69 -5.65 12.91
C GLU A 184 24.46 -4.44 12.34
N TRP A 185 23.76 -3.30 12.20
CA TRP A 185 24.36 -2.07 11.68
C TRP A 185 25.46 -1.56 12.63
N GLY A 186 26.68 -1.43 12.10
CA GLY A 186 27.84 -1.00 12.87
C GLY A 186 28.06 0.52 12.95
N GLY A 187 27.29 1.31 12.18
CA GLY A 187 27.38 2.76 12.16
C GLY A 187 26.38 3.45 13.08
N THR A 188 26.33 4.77 13.00
CA THR A 188 25.34 5.61 13.69
C THR A 188 23.98 5.56 12.98
N PRO A 189 22.87 5.89 13.67
CA PRO A 189 21.57 6.03 13.05
C PRO A 189 21.54 7.10 11.94
N GLN A 190 22.29 8.19 12.12
CA GLN A 190 22.41 9.27 11.14
C GLN A 190 23.10 8.79 9.85
N GLU A 191 24.18 8.02 9.96
CA GLU A 191 24.83 7.39 8.80
C GLU A 191 23.88 6.45 8.06
N ALA A 192 23.05 5.68 8.78
CA ALA A 192 22.04 4.83 8.15
C ALA A 192 21.00 5.65 7.36
N VAL A 193 20.58 6.80 7.90
CA VAL A 193 19.67 7.72 7.22
C VAL A 193 20.30 8.29 5.95
N GLU A 194 21.57 8.67 5.98
CA GLU A 194 22.31 9.13 4.81
C GLU A 194 22.38 8.06 3.72
N VAL A 195 22.66 6.80 4.10
CA VAL A 195 22.66 5.66 3.17
C VAL A 195 21.28 5.49 2.53
N ILE A 196 20.19 5.54 3.31
CA ILE A 196 18.83 5.44 2.77
C ILE A 196 18.52 6.60 1.81
N ARG A 197 18.87 7.84 2.18
CA ARG A 197 18.68 9.02 1.32
C ARG A 197 19.44 8.94 0.00
N ALA A 198 20.60 8.29 -0.02
CA ALA A 198 21.38 8.06 -1.24
C ALA A 198 20.85 6.88 -2.07
N ALA A 199 20.25 5.87 -1.43
CA ALA A 199 19.86 4.62 -2.08
C ALA A 199 18.42 4.60 -2.62
N ILE A 200 17.54 5.46 -2.10
CA ILE A 200 16.13 5.49 -2.50
C ILE A 200 15.65 6.91 -2.81
N PHE A 201 14.56 6.99 -3.56
CA PHE A 201 13.81 8.21 -3.80
C PHE A 201 12.38 8.04 -3.29
N VAL A 202 11.87 9.02 -2.55
CA VAL A 202 10.49 9.05 -2.08
C VAL A 202 9.77 10.16 -2.83
N ASP A 203 8.82 9.77 -3.68
CA ASP A 203 7.95 10.71 -4.39
C ASP A 203 6.73 11.05 -3.52
N GLU A 204 6.49 12.33 -3.30
CA GLU A 204 5.35 12.82 -2.50
C GLU A 204 4.17 13.12 -3.42
N GLY A 205 3.16 12.25 -3.38
CA GLY A 205 1.93 12.42 -4.13
C GLY A 205 0.72 12.67 -3.23
N ILE A 206 -0.13 13.63 -3.61
CA ILE A 206 -1.46 13.78 -3.01
C ILE A 206 -2.40 12.78 -3.68
N LYS A 207 -3.04 11.93 -2.87
CA LYS A 207 -4.04 10.97 -3.35
C LYS A 207 -5.44 11.41 -2.93
N VAL A 208 -6.35 11.44 -3.89
CA VAL A 208 -7.79 11.62 -3.62
C VAL A 208 -8.45 10.24 -3.61
N THR A 209 -9.11 9.91 -2.50
CA THR A 209 -9.90 8.68 -2.34
C THR A 209 -11.30 9.03 -1.87
N VAL A 210 -12.30 8.31 -2.39
CA VAL A 210 -13.67 8.35 -1.85
C VAL A 210 -13.81 7.22 -0.85
N GLU A 211 -14.28 7.54 0.34
CA GLU A 211 -14.77 6.56 1.30
C GLU A 211 -16.28 6.78 1.48
N SER A 212 -17.04 5.69 1.53
CA SER A 212 -18.47 5.73 1.81
C SER A 212 -18.73 4.77 2.96
N GLU A 213 -19.24 5.29 4.08
CA GLU A 213 -19.73 4.44 5.16
C GLU A 213 -20.95 3.65 4.64
N LYS A 214 -20.99 2.35 4.97
CA LYS A 214 -22.11 1.47 4.63
C LYS A 214 -23.25 1.63 5.62
#